data_AF-A0A845V2P3-F1
#
_entry.id   AF-A0A845V2P3-F1
#
_cell.length_a   1.000
_cell.length_b   1.000
_cell.length_c   1.000
_cell.angle_alpha   90.00
_cell.angle_beta   90.00
_cell.angle_gamma   90.00
#
_symmetry.space_group_name_H-M   'P 1'
#
loop_
_entity.id
_entity.type
_entity.pdbx_description
1 polymer ?
#
loop_
_entity_poly.entity_id
_entity_poly.type
_entity_poly.pdbx_seq_one_letter_code
_entity_poly.pdbx_strand_id
1 'polypeptide(L)'
;MDVERFSIDPCNPGEVLACAGLAALVARSDPGATTRFKRSGRSWVFEVAFPEQRIASLSDLEAGDDESLLLGDIRLDWWQRGYGLNQPFKFWAGQQTAKSVLTNLLTAARDGHPRDWLDFQAPTTGRLGVDPQGSWNALELGWSPNEHQDIQYLCRPFVELLAFIGLQHFPVQGRRDTGFRYSLWPDVPLQLAVLAFAGSSIHSLGCWQTQIGSAGSNKILKTALPIGEDHERH
;
A
#
# COMPACT_ATOMS: atom_id res chain seq x y z
N MET A 1 4.23 -22.66 -5.78
CA MET A 1 3.55 -21.45 -6.26
C MET A 1 4.34 -20.94 -7.44
N ASP A 2 3.67 -20.65 -8.56
CA ASP A 2 4.35 -20.10 -9.74
C ASP A 2 4.79 -18.66 -9.47
N VAL A 3 5.96 -18.30 -10.00
CA VAL A 3 6.50 -16.94 -9.88
C VAL A 3 5.86 -16.07 -10.93
N GLU A 4 5.06 -15.11 -10.48
CA GLU A 4 4.44 -14.11 -11.32
C GLU A 4 5.31 -12.85 -11.41
N ARG A 5 5.12 -12.10 -12.50
CA ARG A 5 5.85 -10.87 -12.78
C ARG A 5 4.89 -9.72 -13.03
N PHE A 6 4.98 -8.68 -12.21
CA PHE A 6 4.14 -7.50 -12.31
C PHE A 6 4.98 -6.28 -12.65
N SER A 7 4.56 -5.48 -13.64
CA SER A 7 5.20 -4.20 -13.93
C SER A 7 4.78 -3.18 -12.87
N ILE A 8 5.73 -2.61 -12.16
CA ILE A 8 5.49 -1.66 -11.06
C ILE A 8 6.07 -0.30 -11.42
N ASP A 9 5.34 0.76 -11.10
CA ASP A 9 5.88 2.12 -11.06
C ASP A 9 6.42 2.43 -9.66
N PRO A 10 7.75 2.55 -9.46
CA PRO A 10 8.30 2.93 -8.16
C PRO A 10 7.90 4.33 -7.71
N CYS A 11 7.42 5.19 -8.61
CA CYS A 11 6.88 6.49 -8.28
C CYS A 11 5.43 6.40 -7.76
N ASN A 12 4.79 5.23 -7.82
CA ASN A 12 3.50 4.98 -7.21
C ASN A 12 3.68 4.33 -5.82
N PRO A 13 3.57 5.09 -4.72
CA PRO A 13 3.76 4.54 -3.37
C PRO A 13 2.72 3.48 -3.00
N GLY A 14 1.50 3.54 -3.54
CA GLY A 14 0.47 2.53 -3.32
C GLY A 14 0.87 1.17 -3.89
N GLU A 15 1.41 1.13 -5.11
CA GLU A 15 1.88 -0.12 -5.74
C GLU A 15 3.05 -0.73 -4.97
N VAL A 16 4.00 0.10 -4.51
CA VAL A 16 5.16 -0.40 -3.76
C VAL A 16 4.75 -0.91 -2.37
N LEU A 17 3.83 -0.23 -1.68
CA LEU A 17 3.24 -0.73 -0.43
C LEU A 17 2.43 -2.01 -0.66
N ALA A 18 1.72 -2.13 -1.77
CA ALA A 18 1.01 -3.36 -2.13
C ALA A 18 1.98 -4.54 -2.37
N CYS A 19 3.12 -4.30 -3.03
CA CYS A 19 4.18 -5.30 -3.15
C CYS A 19 4.72 -5.75 -1.78
N ALA A 20 4.85 -4.82 -0.83
CA ALA A 20 5.24 -5.13 0.54
C ALA A 20 4.18 -6.00 1.25
N GLY A 21 2.90 -5.72 1.03
CA GLY A 21 1.79 -6.58 1.48
C GLY A 21 1.84 -7.98 0.90
N LEU A 22 2.05 -8.11 -0.42
CA LEU A 22 2.22 -9.40 -1.09
C LEU A 22 3.42 -10.18 -0.52
N ALA A 23 4.55 -9.52 -0.29
CA ALA A 23 5.72 -10.14 0.32
C ALA A 23 5.41 -10.69 1.73
N ALA A 24 4.65 -9.96 2.53
CA ALA A 24 4.21 -10.42 3.85
C ALA A 24 3.26 -11.63 3.74
N LEU A 25 2.29 -11.61 2.81
CA LEU A 25 1.35 -12.72 2.58
C LEU A 25 2.06 -14.02 2.15
N VAL A 26 3.05 -13.89 1.26
CA VAL A 26 3.85 -15.02 0.79
C VAL A 26 4.68 -15.59 1.94
N ALA A 27 5.40 -14.75 2.69
CA ALA A 27 6.23 -15.19 3.80
C ALA A 27 5.43 -15.87 4.93
N ARG A 28 4.14 -15.54 5.10
CA ARG A 28 3.26 -16.25 6.04
C ARG A 28 2.94 -17.67 5.58
N SER A 29 2.88 -17.90 4.27
CA SER A 29 2.59 -19.22 3.69
C SER A 29 3.86 -20.06 3.54
N ASP A 30 4.99 -19.41 3.25
CA ASP A 30 6.31 -20.02 3.15
C ASP A 30 7.36 -19.02 3.67
N PRO A 31 7.85 -19.17 4.91
CA PRO A 31 8.86 -18.27 5.48
C PRO A 31 10.20 -18.24 4.72
N GLY A 32 10.47 -19.22 3.87
CA GLY A 32 11.66 -19.27 3.03
C GLY A 32 11.48 -18.60 1.66
N ALA A 33 10.25 -18.25 1.28
CA ALA A 33 9.99 -17.60 0.02
C ALA A 33 10.54 -16.17 -0.01
N THR A 34 11.14 -15.83 -1.14
CA THR A 34 11.64 -14.48 -1.42
C THR A 34 10.75 -13.76 -2.41
N THR A 35 10.83 -12.44 -2.39
CA THR A 35 10.27 -11.56 -3.44
C THR A 35 11.35 -10.59 -3.86
N ARG A 36 11.23 -10.04 -5.07
CA ARG A 36 12.24 -9.10 -5.56
C ARG A 36 11.69 -8.08 -6.53
N PHE A 37 12.29 -6.91 -6.49
CA PHE A 37 12.25 -5.96 -7.57
C PHE A 37 13.44 -6.17 -8.49
N LYS A 38 13.18 -6.14 -9.79
CA LYS A 38 14.20 -6.21 -10.83
C LYS A 38 13.94 -5.15 -11.88
N ARG A 39 15.01 -4.53 -12.35
CA ARG A 39 14.95 -3.61 -13.49
C ARG A 39 14.82 -4.41 -14.79
N SER A 40 13.84 -4.08 -15.61
CA SER A 40 13.63 -4.61 -16.96
C SER A 40 13.64 -3.43 -17.95
N GLY A 41 14.81 -3.10 -18.48
CA GLY A 41 15.01 -1.89 -19.28
C GLY A 41 14.76 -0.61 -18.47
N ARG A 42 13.76 0.18 -18.87
CA ARG A 42 13.35 1.41 -18.16
C ARG A 42 12.29 1.17 -17.09
N SER A 43 11.71 -0.03 -17.03
CA SER A 43 10.63 -0.37 -16.11
C SER A 43 11.13 -1.21 -14.94
N TRP A 44 10.34 -1.24 -13.87
CA TRP A 44 10.55 -2.13 -12.74
C TRP A 44 9.54 -3.27 -12.78
N VAL A 45 10.01 -4.46 -12.40
CA VAL A 45 9.20 -5.66 -12.28
C VAL A 45 9.30 -6.16 -10.86
N PHE A 46 8.16 -6.46 -10.24
CA PHE A 46 8.08 -7.19 -8.99
C PHE A 46 7.81 -8.67 -9.28
N GLU A 47 8.68 -9.54 -8.77
CA GLU A 47 8.54 -10.99 -8.88
C GLU A 47 8.15 -11.58 -7.53
N VAL A 48 7.10 -12.40 -7.53
CA VAL A 48 6.51 -12.98 -6.33
C VAL A 48 5.88 -14.34 -6.64
N ALA A 49 6.03 -15.29 -5.72
CA ALA A 49 5.25 -16.52 -5.75
C ALA A 49 3.81 -16.19 -5.38
N PHE A 50 2.97 -15.90 -6.38
CA PHE A 50 1.75 -15.11 -6.17
C PHE A 50 0.71 -15.83 -5.28
N PRO A 51 0.30 -15.26 -4.14
CA PRO A 51 -0.53 -15.94 -3.15
C PRO A 51 -2.03 -15.75 -3.45
N GLU A 52 -2.47 -16.13 -4.65
CA GLU A 52 -3.81 -15.86 -5.17
C GLU A 52 -4.95 -16.30 -4.23
N GLN A 53 -4.89 -17.54 -3.73
CA GLN A 53 -5.94 -18.04 -2.82
C GLN A 53 -5.94 -17.30 -1.47
N ARG A 54 -4.79 -16.80 -1.01
CA ARG A 54 -4.70 -15.98 0.20
C ARG A 54 -5.37 -14.63 -0.02
N ILE A 55 -5.16 -14.00 -1.17
CA ILE A 55 -5.79 -12.71 -1.49
C ILE A 55 -7.31 -12.89 -1.63
N ALA A 56 -7.76 -13.95 -2.30
CA ALA A 56 -9.18 -14.27 -2.44
C ALA A 56 -9.89 -14.50 -1.09
N SER A 57 -9.16 -15.03 -0.10
CA SER A 57 -9.66 -15.26 1.26
C SER A 57 -9.57 -14.05 2.19
N LEU A 58 -9.04 -12.90 1.74
CA LEU A 58 -9.13 -11.64 2.51
C LEU A 58 -10.56 -11.09 2.59
N SER A 59 -11.52 -11.76 1.96
CA SER A 59 -12.94 -11.36 1.87
C SER A 59 -13.67 -11.32 3.22
N ASP A 60 -13.12 -11.96 4.25
CA ASP A 60 -13.68 -12.00 5.60
C ASP A 60 -12.93 -11.04 6.54
N LEU A 61 -13.49 -9.84 6.71
CA LEU A 61 -13.10 -8.97 7.81
C LEU A 61 -13.75 -9.50 9.10
N GLU A 62 -12.97 -10.16 9.93
CA GLU A 62 -13.42 -10.46 11.28
C GLU A 62 -13.38 -9.18 12.11
N ALA A 63 -14.46 -8.90 12.84
CA ALA A 63 -14.51 -7.74 13.70
C ALA A 63 -13.49 -7.92 14.85
N GLY A 64 -12.38 -7.19 14.76
CA GLY A 64 -11.53 -6.91 15.92
C GLY A 64 -12.18 -5.88 16.85
N ASP A 65 -11.52 -5.60 17.97
CA ASP A 65 -11.87 -4.48 18.85
C ASP A 65 -11.63 -3.12 18.15
N ASP A 66 -12.07 -2.00 18.72
CA ASP A 66 -11.89 -0.67 18.11
C ASP A 66 -10.40 -0.28 17.94
N GLU A 67 -9.48 -1.04 18.55
CA GLU A 67 -8.04 -0.81 18.53
C GLU A 67 -7.28 -1.66 17.49
N SER A 68 -7.89 -2.69 16.91
CA SER A 68 -7.24 -3.53 15.91
C SER A 68 -8.24 -4.19 14.97
N LEU A 69 -7.87 -4.41 13.72
CA LEU A 69 -8.71 -5.14 12.76
C LEU A 69 -8.07 -6.49 12.46
N LEU A 70 -8.92 -7.51 12.28
CA LEU A 70 -8.50 -8.81 11.76
C LEU A 70 -8.93 -8.93 10.31
N LEU A 71 -7.96 -9.15 9.44
CA LEU A 71 -8.18 -9.49 8.04
C LEU A 71 -7.74 -10.94 7.84
N GLY A 72 -8.68 -11.88 7.96
CA GLY A 72 -8.35 -13.28 8.21
C GLY A 72 -7.48 -13.43 9.48
N ASP A 73 -6.29 -13.99 9.32
CA ASP A 73 -5.31 -14.22 10.40
C ASP A 73 -4.30 -13.08 10.59
N ILE A 74 -4.53 -11.93 9.96
CA ILE A 74 -3.64 -10.77 9.96
C ILE A 74 -4.23 -9.67 10.83
N ARG A 75 -3.55 -9.36 11.93
CA ARG A 75 -3.85 -8.20 12.77
C ARG A 75 -3.31 -6.93 12.13
N LEU A 76 -4.18 -5.96 11.94
CA LEU A 76 -3.88 -4.63 11.44
C LEU A 76 -4.10 -3.60 12.55
N ASP A 77 -3.05 -2.92 12.96
CA ASP A 77 -3.05 -1.89 14.00
C ASP A 77 -1.91 -0.86 13.83
N TRP A 78 -1.29 -0.81 12.65
CA TRP A 78 -0.16 0.06 12.37
C TRP A 78 -0.43 1.55 12.64
N TRP A 79 -1.69 1.99 12.63
CA TRP A 79 -2.11 3.36 12.88
C TRP A 79 -2.26 3.70 14.37
N GLN A 80 -2.17 2.72 15.27
CA GLN A 80 -2.51 2.90 16.67
C GLN A 80 -1.53 3.79 17.43
N ARG A 81 -2.06 4.69 18.25
CA ARG A 81 -1.25 5.62 19.02
C ARG A 81 -0.52 4.87 20.14
N GLY A 82 0.78 5.14 20.30
CA GLY A 82 1.63 4.54 21.34
C GLY A 82 2.45 3.35 20.87
N TYR A 83 1.91 2.46 20.03
CA TYR A 83 2.62 1.24 19.59
C TYR A 83 2.52 0.90 18.09
N GLY A 84 1.59 1.49 17.34
CA GLY A 84 1.46 1.22 15.91
C GLY A 84 2.71 1.64 15.15
N LEU A 85 3.12 0.84 14.15
CA LEU A 85 4.36 1.09 13.40
C LEU A 85 4.35 2.41 12.62
N ASN A 86 3.17 2.92 12.25
CA ASN A 86 2.96 4.03 11.32
C ASN A 86 1.89 5.04 11.80
N GLN A 87 1.82 5.32 13.10
CA GLN A 87 0.76 6.15 13.75
C GLN A 87 0.48 7.53 13.10
N PRO A 88 1.49 8.35 12.71
CA PRO A 88 1.23 9.65 12.09
C PRO A 88 0.64 9.53 10.67
N PHE A 89 0.70 8.33 10.10
CA PHE A 89 0.35 8.00 8.73
C PHE A 89 -1.11 7.55 8.60
N LYS A 90 -2.01 8.10 9.42
CA LYS A 90 -3.46 7.82 9.35
C LYS A 90 -4.13 8.70 8.28
N PHE A 91 -4.85 8.07 7.34
CA PHE A 91 -5.43 8.75 6.15
C PHE A 91 -6.94 8.99 6.23
N TRP A 92 -7.62 8.38 7.19
CA TRP A 92 -9.04 8.61 7.44
C TRP A 92 -9.26 9.67 8.53
N ALA A 93 -10.28 10.49 8.33
CA ALA A 93 -10.68 11.56 9.24
C ALA A 93 -12.22 11.66 9.35
N GLY A 94 -12.70 12.50 10.28
CA GLY A 94 -14.13 12.69 10.50
C GLY A 94 -14.83 11.40 10.95
N GLN A 95 -15.90 11.02 10.24
CA GLN A 95 -16.71 9.83 10.55
C GLN A 95 -16.11 8.52 9.99
N GLN A 96 -15.04 8.59 9.20
CA GLN A 96 -14.39 7.39 8.68
C GLN A 96 -13.53 6.71 9.76
N THR A 97 -13.57 5.38 9.80
CA THR A 97 -12.74 4.52 10.65
C THR A 97 -11.88 3.60 9.79
N ALA A 98 -10.84 3.00 10.35
CA ALA A 98 -10.07 1.96 9.67
C ALA A 98 -11.00 0.83 9.20
N LYS A 99 -11.96 0.46 10.05
CA LYS A 99 -12.97 -0.57 9.77
C LYS A 99 -13.82 -0.21 8.56
N SER A 100 -14.36 1.01 8.50
CA SER A 100 -15.18 1.43 7.37
C SER A 100 -14.38 1.51 6.07
N VAL A 101 -13.14 2.03 6.11
CA VAL A 101 -12.26 2.06 4.93
C VAL A 101 -11.97 0.66 4.43
N LEU A 102 -11.56 -0.25 5.30
CA LEU A 102 -11.21 -1.61 4.93
C LEU A 102 -12.43 -2.40 4.42
N THR A 103 -13.60 -2.22 5.04
CA THR A 103 -14.87 -2.82 4.59
C THR A 103 -15.27 -2.35 3.18
N ASN A 104 -15.12 -1.05 2.90
CA ASN A 104 -15.41 -0.48 1.58
C ASN A 104 -14.48 -1.05 0.51
N LEU A 105 -13.17 -1.14 0.81
CA LEU A 105 -12.18 -1.71 -0.10
C LEU A 105 -12.44 -3.20 -0.38
N LEU A 106 -12.78 -3.98 0.65
CA LEU A 106 -13.14 -5.40 0.48
C LEU A 106 -14.40 -5.56 -0.35
N THR A 107 -15.39 -4.71 -0.15
CA THR A 107 -16.63 -4.72 -0.94
C THR A 107 -16.32 -4.42 -2.41
N ALA A 108 -15.53 -3.37 -2.68
CA ALA A 108 -15.12 -3.01 -4.03
C ALA A 108 -14.25 -4.09 -4.71
N ALA A 109 -13.42 -4.82 -3.95
CA ALA A 109 -12.58 -5.89 -4.48
C ALA A 109 -13.35 -7.16 -4.90
N ARG A 110 -14.59 -7.37 -4.42
CA ARG A 110 -15.39 -8.58 -4.72
C ARG A 110 -15.70 -8.77 -6.21
N ASP A 111 -15.78 -7.67 -6.95
CA ASP A 111 -16.09 -7.70 -8.38
C ASP A 111 -14.84 -7.92 -9.26
N GLY A 112 -13.66 -7.96 -8.64
CA GLY A 112 -12.38 -8.12 -9.33
C GLY A 112 -11.72 -9.45 -9.06
N HIS A 113 -10.76 -9.80 -9.91
CA HIS A 113 -9.93 -10.99 -9.73
C HIS A 113 -8.59 -10.61 -9.07
N PRO A 114 -8.09 -11.36 -8.06
CA PRO A 114 -6.83 -11.04 -7.39
C PRO A 114 -5.63 -10.84 -8.33
N ARG A 115 -5.57 -11.58 -9.44
CA ARG A 115 -4.48 -11.43 -10.43
C ARG A 115 -4.46 -10.07 -11.11
N ASP A 116 -5.60 -9.40 -11.18
CA ASP A 116 -5.74 -8.08 -11.78
C ASP A 116 -5.48 -6.97 -10.76
N TRP A 117 -4.79 -7.25 -9.66
CA TRP A 117 -4.65 -6.33 -8.53
C TRP A 117 -4.11 -4.94 -8.88
N LEU A 118 -3.32 -4.81 -9.94
CA LEU A 118 -2.78 -3.54 -10.45
C LEU A 118 -3.73 -2.77 -11.38
N ASP A 119 -4.62 -3.47 -12.07
CA ASP A 119 -5.39 -2.92 -13.19
C ASP A 119 -6.88 -2.80 -12.86
N PHE A 120 -7.38 -3.66 -11.97
CA PHE A 120 -8.77 -3.66 -11.56
C PHE A 120 -9.13 -2.36 -10.82
N GLN A 121 -10.12 -1.67 -11.35
CA GLN A 121 -10.68 -0.46 -10.77
C GLN A 121 -12.15 -0.67 -10.43
N ALA A 122 -12.56 -0.17 -9.27
CA ALA A 122 -13.94 -0.21 -8.83
C ALA A 122 -14.32 1.08 -8.10
N PRO A 123 -15.59 1.51 -8.19
CA PRO A 123 -16.10 2.61 -7.39
C PRO A 123 -16.04 2.28 -5.90
N THR A 124 -15.65 3.25 -5.07
CA THR A 124 -15.70 3.16 -3.61
C THR A 124 -16.10 4.49 -2.97
N THR A 125 -16.71 4.40 -1.79
CA THR A 125 -17.05 5.55 -0.92
C THR A 125 -15.94 5.83 0.11
N GLY A 126 -14.93 4.98 0.21
CA GLY A 126 -13.79 5.18 1.12
C GLY A 126 -12.59 4.32 0.75
N ARG A 127 -11.39 4.85 0.96
CA ARG A 127 -10.12 4.21 0.62
C ARG A 127 -9.02 4.66 1.56
N LEU A 128 -7.90 3.95 1.53
CA LEU A 128 -6.71 4.32 2.28
C LEU A 128 -6.03 5.56 1.69
N GLY A 129 -6.05 5.74 0.36
CA GLY A 129 -5.57 6.96 -0.29
C GLY A 129 -4.06 6.96 -0.52
N VAL A 130 -3.42 5.79 -0.57
CA VAL A 130 -1.98 5.68 -0.88
C VAL A 130 -1.69 5.53 -2.36
N ASP A 131 -2.71 5.28 -3.18
CA ASP A 131 -2.58 5.17 -4.63
C ASP A 131 -2.92 6.49 -5.36
N PRO A 132 -1.93 7.25 -5.87
CA PRO A 132 -2.17 8.47 -6.63
C PRO A 132 -2.91 8.21 -7.96
N GLN A 133 -2.76 7.03 -8.58
CA GLN A 133 -3.44 6.71 -9.84
C GLN A 133 -4.92 6.36 -9.66
N GLY A 134 -5.35 5.92 -8.48
CA GLY A 134 -6.77 5.75 -8.16
C GLY A 134 -7.50 7.08 -7.89
N SER A 135 -6.91 8.26 -8.09
CA SER A 135 -7.51 9.53 -7.65
C SER A 135 -8.20 10.35 -8.75
N TRP A 136 -8.30 9.81 -9.96
CA TRP A 136 -8.52 10.57 -11.19
C TRP A 136 -9.86 11.30 -11.33
N ASN A 137 -10.91 10.95 -10.57
CA ASN A 137 -12.22 11.57 -10.80
C ASN A 137 -12.55 12.82 -9.98
N ALA A 138 -11.78 13.17 -8.93
CA ALA A 138 -12.20 14.25 -8.02
C ALA A 138 -11.25 15.46 -7.94
N LEU A 139 -9.94 15.26 -8.16
CA LEU A 139 -8.96 16.34 -8.03
C LEU A 139 -8.98 17.33 -9.20
N GLU A 140 -9.39 16.90 -10.39
CA GLU A 140 -9.45 17.76 -11.58
C GLU A 140 -10.75 18.56 -11.70
N LEU A 141 -11.81 18.20 -10.98
CA LEU A 141 -13.12 18.86 -11.10
C LEU A 141 -13.30 20.09 -10.19
N GLY A 142 -12.34 20.41 -9.31
CA GLY A 142 -12.36 21.65 -8.53
C GLY A 142 -13.56 21.82 -7.58
N TRP A 143 -14.35 20.77 -7.35
CA TRP A 143 -15.56 20.81 -6.52
C TRP A 143 -15.34 20.15 -5.17
N SER A 144 -15.95 20.73 -4.13
CA SER A 144 -15.98 20.13 -2.80
C SER A 144 -16.86 18.88 -2.82
N PRO A 145 -16.36 17.69 -2.43
CA PRO A 145 -17.14 16.44 -2.42
C PRO A 145 -18.40 16.48 -1.54
N ASN A 146 -18.56 17.49 -0.68
CA ASN A 146 -19.71 17.59 0.21
C ASN A 146 -21.02 18.01 -0.48
N GLU A 147 -21.00 18.41 -1.76
CA GLU A 147 -22.20 18.87 -2.47
C GLU A 147 -22.92 17.75 -3.25
N HIS A 148 -22.32 16.55 -3.37
CA HIS A 148 -22.92 15.41 -4.07
C HIS A 148 -22.68 14.11 -3.29
N GLN A 149 -23.74 13.57 -2.68
CA GLN A 149 -23.70 12.31 -1.91
C GLN A 149 -23.43 11.05 -2.76
N ASP A 150 -23.43 11.20 -4.10
CA ASP A 150 -23.32 10.09 -5.06
C ASP A 150 -21.95 10.00 -5.76
N ILE A 151 -20.95 10.81 -5.38
CA ILE A 151 -19.62 10.73 -6.02
C ILE A 151 -18.90 9.47 -5.55
N GLN A 152 -18.80 8.49 -6.44
CA GLN A 152 -17.97 7.29 -6.26
C GLN A 152 -16.57 7.54 -6.83
N TYR A 153 -15.53 7.33 -6.01
CA TYR A 153 -14.15 7.39 -6.47
C TYR A 153 -13.81 6.06 -7.16
N LEU A 154 -13.34 6.09 -8.40
CA LEU A 154 -12.69 4.92 -8.97
C LEU A 154 -11.39 4.67 -8.21
N CYS A 155 -11.25 3.53 -7.54
CA CYS A 155 -10.04 3.16 -6.83
C CYS A 155 -9.50 1.84 -7.38
N ARG A 156 -8.23 1.53 -7.11
CA ARG A 156 -7.70 0.18 -7.27
C ARG A 156 -7.76 -0.56 -5.94
N PRO A 157 -8.86 -1.27 -5.64
CA PRO A 157 -9.11 -1.75 -4.28
C PRO A 157 -8.05 -2.74 -3.81
N PHE A 158 -7.55 -3.62 -4.68
CA PHE A 158 -6.49 -4.56 -4.30
C PHE A 158 -5.17 -3.85 -3.97
N VAL A 159 -4.78 -2.79 -4.71
CA VAL A 159 -3.59 -1.98 -4.37
C VAL A 159 -3.73 -1.40 -2.96
N GLU A 160 -4.87 -0.78 -2.64
CA GLU A 160 -5.10 -0.14 -1.35
C GLU A 160 -5.21 -1.18 -0.20
N LEU A 161 -5.82 -2.35 -0.45
CA LEU A 161 -5.90 -3.47 0.51
C LEU A 161 -4.53 -4.05 0.83
N LEU A 162 -3.76 -4.38 -0.21
CA LEU A 162 -2.43 -4.93 -0.06
C LEU A 162 -1.49 -3.91 0.59
N ALA A 163 -1.64 -2.62 0.29
CA ALA A 163 -0.90 -1.57 0.97
C ALA A 163 -1.25 -1.47 2.46
N PHE A 164 -2.50 -1.71 2.86
CA PHE A 164 -2.90 -1.81 4.27
C PHE A 164 -2.09 -2.89 5.01
N ILE A 165 -1.92 -4.07 4.38
CA ILE A 165 -1.09 -5.15 4.90
C ILE A 165 0.40 -4.75 4.87
N GLY A 166 0.85 -4.12 3.78
CA GLY A 166 2.22 -3.62 3.65
C GLY A 166 2.61 -2.71 4.80
N LEU A 167 1.76 -1.74 5.16
CA LEU A 167 1.98 -0.83 6.30
C LEU A 167 2.01 -1.53 7.66
N GLN A 168 1.43 -2.73 7.79
CA GLN A 168 1.55 -3.52 9.03
C GLN A 168 2.92 -4.17 9.20
N HIS A 169 3.58 -4.50 8.09
CA HIS A 169 4.81 -5.30 8.11
C HIS A 169 6.07 -4.50 7.74
N PHE A 170 5.89 -3.41 7.00
CA PHE A 170 6.98 -2.60 6.46
C PHE A 170 6.86 -1.18 7.02
N PRO A 171 7.68 -0.81 8.02
CA PRO A 171 7.64 0.52 8.61
C PRO A 171 8.21 1.56 7.63
N VAL A 172 7.42 2.57 7.31
CA VAL A 172 7.85 3.64 6.40
C VAL A 172 8.78 4.61 7.12
N GLN A 173 9.72 5.26 6.41
CA GLN A 173 10.74 6.12 7.01
C GLN A 173 10.53 7.60 6.69
N GLY A 174 11.09 8.48 7.52
CA GLY A 174 11.01 9.93 7.35
C GLY A 174 9.86 10.60 8.10
N ARG A 175 9.49 11.80 7.67
CA ARG A 175 8.48 12.65 8.31
C ARG A 175 7.06 12.21 7.94
N ARG A 176 6.58 11.15 8.60
CA ARG A 176 5.27 10.48 8.36
C ARG A 176 4.04 11.39 8.44
N ASP A 177 4.18 12.58 9.01
CA ASP A 177 3.18 13.66 9.03
C ASP A 177 3.06 14.41 7.70
N THR A 178 4.11 14.38 6.87
CA THR A 178 4.24 15.11 5.60
C THR A 178 4.50 14.21 4.39
N GLY A 179 4.87 12.95 4.60
CA GLY A 179 5.29 12.02 3.55
C GLY A 179 6.12 10.89 4.11
N PHE A 180 6.69 10.07 3.24
CA PHE A 180 7.68 9.08 3.67
C PHE A 180 8.62 8.72 2.52
N ARG A 181 9.71 8.05 2.90
CA ARG A 181 10.70 7.48 2.01
C ARG A 181 10.61 5.97 2.03
N TYR A 182 10.87 5.37 0.88
CA TYR A 182 11.00 3.93 0.72
C TYR A 182 12.03 3.61 -0.36
N SER A 183 12.50 2.37 -0.31
CA SER A 183 13.41 1.78 -1.28
C SER A 183 12.83 0.45 -1.76
N LEU A 184 13.31 -0.02 -2.91
CA LEU A 184 12.99 -1.36 -3.40
C LEU A 184 14.02 -2.37 -2.87
N TRP A 185 13.80 -3.66 -3.09
CA TRP A 185 14.70 -4.73 -2.62
C TRP A 185 14.96 -5.78 -3.71
N PRO A 186 16.16 -6.40 -3.75
CA PRO A 186 16.50 -7.51 -4.65
C PRO A 186 15.98 -8.83 -4.07
N ASP A 187 16.44 -9.95 -4.61
CA ASP A 187 16.10 -11.29 -4.12
C ASP A 187 16.69 -11.56 -2.73
N VAL A 188 15.90 -11.31 -1.69
CA VAL A 188 16.31 -11.46 -0.29
C VAL A 188 15.17 -12.02 0.59
N PRO A 189 15.48 -12.67 1.72
CA PRO A 189 14.49 -13.04 2.73
C PRO A 189 13.68 -11.84 3.23
N LEU A 190 12.43 -12.06 3.66
CA LEU A 190 11.50 -11.00 4.06
C LEU A 190 12.11 -10.00 5.05
N GLN A 191 12.84 -10.47 6.06
CA GLN A 191 13.45 -9.61 7.07
C GLN A 191 14.43 -8.60 6.46
N LEU A 192 15.21 -9.04 5.46
CA LEU A 192 16.11 -8.15 4.73
C LEU A 192 15.35 -7.25 3.74
N ALA A 193 14.25 -7.72 3.16
CA ALA A 193 13.36 -6.89 2.35
C ALA A 193 12.76 -5.74 3.16
N VAL A 194 12.35 -6.00 4.42
CA VAL A 194 11.84 -4.97 5.34
C VAL A 194 12.91 -3.92 5.65
N LEU A 195 14.15 -4.35 5.92
CA LEU A 195 15.27 -3.42 6.15
C LEU A 195 15.65 -2.64 4.89
N ALA A 196 15.62 -3.29 3.73
CA ALA A 196 15.87 -2.65 2.43
C ALA A 196 14.78 -1.62 2.10
N PHE A 197 13.50 -1.95 2.33
CA PHE A 197 12.40 -1.02 2.14
C PHE A 197 12.54 0.24 3.00
N ALA A 198 13.02 0.08 4.24
CA ALA A 198 13.33 1.18 5.13
C ALA A 198 14.62 1.95 4.74
N GLY A 199 15.27 1.64 3.62
CA GLY A 199 16.52 2.27 3.21
C GLY A 199 17.68 2.03 4.19
N SER A 200 17.57 1.01 5.04
CA SER A 200 18.47 0.74 6.18
C SER A 200 19.33 -0.51 5.96
N SER A 201 19.50 -0.91 4.70
CA SER A 201 20.25 -2.11 4.29
C SER A 201 21.07 -1.84 3.04
N ILE A 202 22.19 -2.58 2.89
CA ILE A 202 22.97 -2.61 1.65
C ILE A 202 22.17 -3.16 0.45
N HIS A 203 21.05 -3.81 0.73
CA HIS A 203 20.14 -4.35 -0.28
C HIS A 203 19.09 -3.32 -0.74
N SER A 204 19.15 -2.06 -0.30
CA SER A 204 18.20 -1.03 -0.75
C SER A 204 18.48 -0.66 -2.21
N LEU A 205 17.49 -0.78 -3.08
CA LEU A 205 17.59 -0.43 -4.50
C LEU A 205 16.86 0.88 -4.75
N GLY A 206 17.61 1.94 -5.05
CA GLY A 206 17.06 3.29 -5.24
C GLY A 206 16.40 3.84 -3.97
N CYS A 207 15.91 5.08 -4.03
CA CYS A 207 15.11 5.67 -2.97
C CYS A 207 14.10 6.64 -3.56
N TRP A 208 12.87 6.61 -3.05
CA TRP A 208 11.79 7.50 -3.47
C TRP A 208 11.20 8.18 -2.27
N GLN A 209 10.74 9.41 -2.48
CA GLN A 209 10.04 10.19 -1.47
C GLN A 209 8.67 10.58 -2.00
N THR A 210 7.63 10.20 -1.25
CA THR A 210 6.27 10.70 -1.45
C THR A 210 5.94 11.79 -0.44
N GLN A 211 4.93 12.59 -0.76
CA GLN A 211 4.36 13.61 0.10
C GLN A 211 2.87 13.30 0.35
N ILE A 212 2.39 13.70 1.52
CA ILE A 212 0.97 13.70 1.84
C ILE A 212 0.35 14.97 1.26
N GLY A 213 -0.62 14.79 0.38
CA GLY A 213 -1.54 15.81 -0.10
C GLY A 213 -2.90 15.74 0.60
N SER A 214 -3.86 16.47 0.04
CA SER A 214 -5.23 16.50 0.54
C SER A 214 -6.21 16.42 -0.63
N ALA A 215 -7.30 15.69 -0.43
CA ALA A 215 -8.45 15.60 -1.32
C ALA A 215 -9.71 15.80 -0.47
N GLY A 216 -10.24 17.03 -0.45
CA GLY A 216 -11.23 17.44 0.53
C GLY A 216 -10.67 17.35 1.96
N SER A 217 -11.39 16.69 2.86
CA SER A 217 -10.94 16.41 4.24
C SER A 217 -10.01 15.20 4.39
N ASN A 218 -9.81 14.43 3.32
CA ASN A 218 -9.02 13.21 3.34
C ASN A 218 -7.56 13.49 2.96
N LYS A 219 -6.64 12.76 3.59
CA LYS A 219 -5.23 12.74 3.18
C LYS A 219 -5.07 11.77 2.01
N ILE A 220 -4.15 12.09 1.11
CA ILE A 220 -3.77 11.21 0.00
C ILE A 220 -2.27 11.25 -0.21
N LEU A 221 -1.68 10.21 -0.76
CA LEU A 221 -0.30 10.25 -1.22
C LEU A 221 -0.22 10.83 -2.63
N LYS A 222 0.81 11.65 -2.83
CA LYS A 222 1.22 12.09 -4.16
C LYS A 222 2.16 11.07 -4.78
N THR A 223 2.29 11.13 -6.11
CA THR A 223 3.37 10.45 -6.83
C THR A 223 4.70 10.75 -6.17
N ALA A 224 5.47 9.71 -5.89
CA ALA A 224 6.78 9.81 -5.30
C ALA A 224 7.81 10.26 -6.34
N LEU A 225 8.85 10.95 -5.89
CA LEU A 225 9.97 11.36 -6.71
C LEU A 225 11.21 10.55 -6.32
N PRO A 226 12.04 10.10 -7.28
CA PRO A 226 13.32 9.51 -6.96
C PRO A 226 14.17 10.55 -6.22
N ILE A 227 14.73 10.15 -5.09
CA ILE A 227 15.78 10.91 -4.43
C ILE A 227 17.06 10.55 -5.18
N GLY A 228 17.72 11.54 -5.77
CA GLY A 228 19.03 11.32 -6.42
C GLY A 228 20.01 10.68 -5.44
N GLU A 229 21.02 9.98 -5.95
CA GLU A 229 22.21 9.66 -5.14
C GLU A 229 23.03 10.94 -4.87
N ASP A 230 22.42 11.95 -4.26
CA ASP A 230 23.13 13.15 -3.84
C ASP A 230 23.81 12.85 -2.50
N HIS A 231 25.11 12.55 -2.62
CA HIS A 231 26.18 13.03 -1.76
C HIS A 231 25.76 13.56 -0.37
N GLU A 232 25.66 12.69 0.62
CA GLU A 232 25.90 13.04 2.02
C GLU A 232 26.30 11.77 2.81
N ARG A 233 27.48 11.25 2.46
CA ARG A 233 28.35 10.61 3.44
C ARG A 233 29.43 11.64 3.80
N HIS A 234 29.20 12.37 4.88
CA HIS A 234 30.26 13.05 5.62
C HIS A 234 30.32 12.45 7.02
#